data_AF-A0A7S3VI67-F1
#
_entry.id   AF-A0A7S3VI67-F1
#
_cell.length_a   1.000
_cell.length_b   1.000
_cell.length_c   1.000
_cell.angle_alpha   90.00
_cell.angle_beta   90.00
_cell.angle_gamma   90.00
#
_symmetry.space_group_name_H-M   'P 1'
#
loop_
_entity.id
_entity.type
_entity.pdbx_description
1 polymer ?
#
loop_
_entity_poly.entity_id
_entity_poly.type
_entity_poly.pdbx_seq_one_letter_code
_entity_poly.pdbx_strand_id
1 'polypeptide(L)'
;MLNYRAHPYTTTSSSLRSTPTPNFSSLTLRPPEPSRASLCPSLGSVSTTTTSTAASATSSSSSFPSTSLSHSQSPISRKGRWLAKKQLPIELTTITASSTPEKGGSGPLSSIDHDIKRLQAFDAYVAELSKDPVEDPGPGDTRGLATVGGDPGGASLLRCATLAAQATKYPDIDVNAVMEAVDKLAEEVREVLGDGERYPMRVMKAIITVMYERHGYHGNMVDFYDDDNSYMNQVVARKTGLPITLSIVFMEVAHRVGLPMVGVNLPGHFMIRPFIEDMEVLVDAFSGEITFRNDAEDKLADVFGGPVRLDPAVVRSSKGVSTRRILQRMLNNIKQLYVIAGGPQQAAAALRIIRLMRVTKPDYPPDLRDEGLVLYALQRYEEAAQALTQYLEIEPSGDDAMRCFTLLEGCRAIIKQKQSKKQ
;
A
#
# COMPACT_ATOMS: atom_id res chain seq x y z
N MET A 1 -41.48 26.08 -10.96
CA MET A 1 -41.06 27.34 -10.31
C MET A 1 -41.30 27.23 -8.83
N LEU A 2 -40.24 26.98 -8.05
CA LEU A 2 -40.27 27.07 -6.58
C LEU A 2 -38.85 27.45 -6.13
N ASN A 3 -38.75 28.68 -5.64
CA ASN A 3 -37.53 29.38 -5.25
C ASN A 3 -37.00 28.86 -3.91
N TYR A 4 -35.72 28.49 -3.85
CA TYR A 4 -35.00 28.37 -2.58
C TYR A 4 -34.14 29.61 -2.37
N ARG A 5 -34.54 30.43 -1.39
CA ARG A 5 -33.82 31.62 -0.91
C ARG A 5 -32.65 31.20 -0.03
N ALA A 6 -31.49 31.79 -0.31
CA ALA A 6 -30.31 31.76 0.54
C ALA A 6 -30.50 32.62 1.79
N HIS A 7 -30.05 32.12 2.95
CA HIS A 7 -29.86 32.93 4.16
C HIS A 7 -28.37 33.21 4.40
N PRO A 8 -27.99 34.45 4.77
CA PRO A 8 -26.60 34.83 5.00
C PRO A 8 -26.16 34.54 6.44
N TYR A 9 -24.92 34.07 6.60
CA TYR A 9 -24.27 33.92 7.90
C TYR A 9 -23.79 35.29 8.42
N THR A 10 -24.25 35.66 9.60
CA THR A 10 -23.76 36.78 10.41
C THR A 10 -22.54 36.35 11.22
N THR A 11 -21.54 37.23 11.21
CA THR A 11 -20.31 37.21 12.00
C THR A 11 -20.60 37.61 13.45
N THR A 12 -20.13 36.81 14.41
CA THR A 12 -19.95 37.24 15.80
C THR A 12 -18.61 36.75 16.33
N SER A 13 -17.76 37.71 16.69
CA SER A 13 -16.55 37.55 17.47
C SER A 13 -16.88 37.23 18.93
N SER A 14 -16.20 36.26 19.55
CA SER A 14 -15.84 36.39 20.98
C SER A 14 -14.69 35.46 21.39
N SER A 15 -13.68 36.09 21.98
CA SER A 15 -12.85 35.68 23.10
C SER A 15 -12.23 34.28 23.18
N LEU A 16 -10.89 34.31 23.10
CA LEU A 16 -9.94 33.35 23.66
C LEU A 16 -10.37 32.80 25.02
N ARG A 17 -10.46 31.47 25.11
CA ARG A 17 -10.28 30.72 26.35
C ARG A 17 -9.44 29.49 26.05
N SER A 18 -8.25 29.47 26.63
CA SER A 18 -7.30 28.36 26.61
C SER A 18 -7.90 27.10 27.21
N THR A 19 -7.98 26.02 26.43
CA THR A 19 -8.27 24.66 26.92
C THR A 19 -7.05 23.76 26.70
N PRO A 20 -6.69 22.92 27.68
CA PRO A 20 -5.43 22.20 27.69
C PRO A 20 -5.40 21.05 26.68
N THR A 21 -4.25 20.89 26.03
CA THR A 21 -3.88 19.75 25.18
C THR A 21 -3.95 18.44 25.97
N PRO A 22 -4.68 17.40 25.51
CA PRO A 22 -4.61 16.09 26.12
C PRO A 22 -3.30 15.41 25.69
N ASN A 23 -2.50 15.12 26.72
CA ASN A 23 -1.21 14.44 26.67
C ASN A 23 -1.44 12.95 26.34
N PHE A 24 -1.07 12.51 25.13
CA PHE A 24 -1.17 11.09 24.75
C PHE A 24 0.05 10.34 25.26
N SER A 25 -0.07 9.80 26.48
CA SER A 25 0.88 8.86 27.06
C SER A 25 0.13 7.91 27.99
N SER A 26 -0.29 6.75 27.46
CA SER A 26 -0.27 5.46 28.19
C SER A 26 -1.06 4.38 27.43
N LEU A 27 -0.35 3.53 26.69
CA LEU A 27 -0.76 2.14 26.47
C LEU A 27 -0.61 1.41 27.81
N THR A 28 -1.72 1.04 28.46
CA THR A 28 -1.67 0.10 29.59
C THR A 28 -2.17 -1.27 29.13
N LEU A 29 -1.23 -2.21 29.00
CA LEU A 29 -1.50 -3.65 28.93
C LEU A 29 -2.07 -4.08 30.29
N ARG A 30 -3.30 -4.61 30.30
CA ARG A 30 -3.87 -5.32 31.46
C ARG A 30 -3.79 -6.82 31.18
N PRO A 31 -3.16 -7.64 32.04
CA PRO A 31 -3.21 -9.09 31.90
C PRO A 31 -4.59 -9.65 32.31
N PRO A 32 -5.04 -10.76 31.71
CA PRO A 32 -6.32 -11.40 32.06
C PRO A 32 -6.21 -12.22 33.35
N GLU A 33 -7.26 -12.18 34.18
CA GLU A 33 -7.41 -13.03 35.37
C GLU A 33 -7.67 -14.51 35.01
N PRO A 34 -7.21 -15.48 35.83
CA PRO A 34 -7.42 -16.90 35.57
C PRO A 34 -8.81 -17.37 36.04
N SER A 35 -9.57 -18.00 35.15
CA SER A 35 -10.85 -18.66 35.47
C SER A 35 -10.63 -19.98 36.20
N ARG A 36 -11.35 -20.15 37.32
CA ARG A 36 -11.39 -21.36 38.16
C ARG A 36 -11.93 -22.60 37.43
N ALA A 37 -11.32 -23.74 37.74
CA ALA A 37 -11.77 -25.09 37.37
C ALA A 37 -12.90 -25.60 38.29
N SER A 38 -13.78 -26.45 37.74
CA SER A 38 -14.57 -27.41 38.52
C SER A 38 -14.96 -28.66 37.69
N LEU A 39 -14.29 -29.77 38.03
CA LEU A 39 -14.80 -31.13 38.30
C LEU A 39 -15.47 -32.00 37.20
N CYS A 40 -14.76 -33.10 36.92
CA CYS A 40 -15.10 -34.44 36.36
C CYS A 40 -16.38 -35.12 36.93
N PRO A 41 -16.86 -36.34 36.49
CA PRO A 41 -16.05 -37.43 35.89
C PRO A 41 -16.67 -38.43 34.86
N SER A 42 -15.72 -39.09 34.17
CA SER A 42 -15.58 -40.51 33.72
C SER A 42 -16.75 -41.34 33.18
N LEU A 43 -16.47 -42.08 32.09
CA LEU A 43 -16.75 -43.50 31.74
C LEU A 43 -16.51 -43.62 30.21
N GLY A 44 -15.94 -44.63 29.58
CA GLY A 44 -15.37 -45.93 29.92
C GLY A 44 -14.78 -46.52 28.62
N SER A 45 -13.88 -47.47 28.80
CA SER A 45 -13.03 -48.20 27.85
C SER A 45 -13.73 -49.01 26.74
N VAL A 46 -13.03 -49.29 25.63
CA VAL A 46 -12.49 -50.63 25.23
C VAL A 46 -12.23 -50.71 23.71
N SER A 47 -11.05 -51.25 23.39
CA SER A 47 -10.45 -51.58 22.09
C SER A 47 -11.08 -52.78 21.36
N THR A 48 -10.92 -52.88 20.04
CA THR A 48 -10.61 -54.16 19.33
C THR A 48 -10.05 -53.94 17.91
N THR A 49 -8.73 -54.09 17.83
CA THR A 49 -7.86 -54.87 16.91
C THR A 49 -8.37 -55.49 15.59
N THR A 50 -7.50 -55.34 14.57
CA THR A 50 -7.09 -56.30 13.48
C THR A 50 -8.11 -56.66 12.37
N THR A 51 -7.75 -56.79 11.09
CA THR A 51 -6.63 -57.56 10.53
C THR A 51 -6.41 -57.23 9.04
N SER A 52 -5.15 -57.29 8.58
CA SER A 52 -4.77 -57.28 7.16
C SER A 52 -4.64 -58.70 6.61
N THR A 53 -4.97 -58.90 5.33
CA THR A 53 -4.43 -60.03 4.55
C THR A 53 -4.25 -59.63 3.09
N ALA A 54 -3.09 -59.96 2.54
CA ALA A 54 -2.67 -59.76 1.16
C ALA A 54 -2.78 -61.06 0.36
N ALA A 55 -3.01 -60.98 -0.95
CA ALA A 55 -2.52 -61.96 -1.94
C ALA A 55 -2.60 -61.41 -3.39
N SER A 56 -1.42 -61.38 -4.02
CA SER A 56 -1.02 -61.51 -5.45
C SER A 56 -1.84 -62.52 -6.27
N ALA A 57 -1.87 -62.63 -7.61
CA ALA A 57 -1.25 -62.08 -8.84
C ALA A 57 -2.26 -62.41 -9.99
N THR A 58 -2.24 -61.91 -11.24
CA THR A 58 -1.34 -62.18 -12.38
C THR A 58 -1.86 -61.46 -13.64
N SER A 59 -0.92 -61.20 -14.56
CA SER A 59 -0.96 -60.60 -15.91
C SER A 59 -2.09 -60.94 -16.89
N SER A 60 -2.47 -59.97 -17.75
CA SER A 60 -2.23 -60.03 -19.21
C SER A 60 -2.75 -58.79 -19.97
N SER A 61 -1.93 -58.41 -20.97
CA SER A 61 -2.15 -57.55 -22.16
C SER A 61 -3.53 -56.99 -22.50
N SER A 62 -3.60 -55.70 -22.85
CA SER A 62 -3.89 -55.24 -24.24
C SER A 62 -4.04 -53.72 -24.31
N SER A 63 -3.62 -53.18 -25.45
CA SER A 63 -3.42 -51.77 -25.74
C SER A 63 -4.69 -51.08 -26.26
N PHE A 64 -4.84 -49.80 -25.89
CA PHE A 64 -5.76 -48.76 -26.41
C PHE A 64 -7.27 -48.95 -26.08
N PRO A 65 -8.02 -47.89 -25.69
CA PRO A 65 -8.27 -46.74 -26.59
C PRO A 65 -8.55 -45.35 -25.95
N SER A 66 -8.64 -44.37 -26.85
CA SER A 66 -9.54 -43.21 -26.84
C SER A 66 -9.54 -42.25 -25.64
N THR A 67 -8.94 -41.08 -25.89
CA THR A 67 -9.29 -39.80 -25.28
C THR A 67 -10.81 -39.58 -25.28
N SER A 68 -11.43 -39.68 -24.10
CA SER A 68 -12.71 -39.06 -23.80
C SER A 68 -12.45 -37.91 -22.83
N LEU A 69 -12.68 -36.68 -23.30
CA LEU A 69 -12.75 -35.49 -22.47
C LEU A 69 -13.99 -35.62 -21.57
N SER A 70 -13.78 -36.04 -20.32
CA SER A 70 -14.77 -35.85 -19.27
C SER A 70 -14.53 -34.48 -18.62
N HIS A 71 -15.50 -33.59 -18.80
CA HIS A 71 -15.62 -32.37 -18.01
C HIS A 71 -15.77 -32.74 -16.53
N SER A 72 -14.72 -32.51 -15.74
CA SER A 72 -14.84 -32.40 -14.28
C SER A 72 -14.77 -30.91 -13.91
N GLN A 73 -15.95 -30.28 -13.88
CA GLN A 73 -16.10 -29.05 -13.09
C GLN A 73 -15.98 -29.45 -11.62
N SER A 74 -14.87 -29.07 -11.00
CA SER A 74 -14.72 -29.06 -9.55
C SER A 74 -15.06 -27.65 -9.04
N PRO A 75 -15.86 -27.51 -7.97
CA PRO A 75 -16.20 -26.20 -7.43
C PRO A 75 -14.97 -25.66 -6.69
N ILE A 76 -14.29 -24.68 -7.29
CA ILE A 76 -13.22 -23.94 -6.63
C ILE A 76 -13.87 -23.14 -5.49
N SER A 77 -13.67 -23.62 -4.27
CA SER A 77 -14.03 -22.94 -3.03
C SER A 77 -13.36 -21.56 -3.00
N ARG A 78 -14.16 -20.49 -3.12
CA ARG A 78 -13.79 -19.07 -2.93
C ARG A 78 -13.49 -18.80 -1.44
N LYS A 79 -12.47 -19.43 -0.88
CA LYS A 79 -11.85 -18.96 0.37
C LYS A 79 -10.53 -18.30 -0.01
N GLY A 80 -10.58 -16.98 -0.18
CA GLY A 80 -9.43 -16.13 -0.44
C GLY A 80 -8.36 -16.36 0.64
N ARG A 81 -7.30 -17.06 0.26
CA ARG A 81 -6.16 -17.33 1.14
C ARG A 81 -5.23 -16.13 1.04
N TRP A 82 -5.29 -15.23 2.02
CA TRP A 82 -4.34 -14.13 2.17
C TRP A 82 -2.95 -14.74 2.37
N LEU A 83 -2.07 -14.57 1.39
CA LEU A 83 -0.70 -15.02 1.50
C LEU A 83 0.11 -14.05 2.36
N ALA A 84 -0.01 -14.22 3.67
CA ALA A 84 1.03 -13.83 4.60
C ALA A 84 2.02 -14.98 4.76
N LYS A 85 2.97 -15.07 3.82
CA LYS A 85 4.25 -15.78 4.06
C LYS A 85 5.27 -15.53 2.94
N LYS A 86 5.40 -14.26 2.59
CA LYS A 86 6.70 -13.60 2.48
C LYS A 86 6.38 -12.18 2.91
N GLN A 87 6.69 -11.85 4.16
CA GLN A 87 6.95 -10.46 4.52
C GLN A 87 7.65 -9.85 3.30
N LEU A 88 7.14 -8.73 2.78
CA LEU A 88 8.04 -7.78 2.11
C LEU A 88 9.31 -7.82 2.95
N PRO A 89 10.48 -8.22 2.40
CA PRO A 89 11.72 -8.03 3.13
C PRO A 89 11.73 -6.54 3.41
N ILE A 90 11.43 -6.25 4.67
CA ILE A 90 11.69 -5.05 5.43
C ILE A 90 11.94 -3.84 4.49
N GLU A 91 10.89 -3.03 4.38
CA GLU A 91 10.86 -1.60 4.09
C GLU A 91 12.23 -0.89 3.89
N LEU A 92 12.28 0.21 3.14
CA LEU A 92 13.29 1.28 3.31
C LEU A 92 13.37 1.76 4.78
N THR A 93 12.47 1.36 5.66
CA THR A 93 12.61 1.49 7.11
C THR A 93 13.61 0.52 7.74
N THR A 94 14.12 -0.49 7.03
CA THR A 94 15.39 -1.13 7.42
C THR A 94 16.56 -0.19 7.22
N ILE A 95 16.42 0.90 6.48
CA ILE A 95 17.39 2.00 6.48
C ILE A 95 16.95 3.08 7.51
N THR A 96 15.68 3.09 7.96
CA THR A 96 15.03 4.29 8.52
C THR A 96 13.86 4.12 9.54
N ALA A 97 13.68 2.99 10.24
CA ALA A 97 12.76 2.87 11.38
C ALA A 97 13.49 2.60 12.70
N SER A 98 13.22 3.49 13.64
CA SER A 98 13.25 3.27 15.09
C SER A 98 12.44 2.03 15.45
N SER A 99 13.06 1.06 16.13
CA SER A 99 12.33 0.19 17.04
C SER A 99 11.95 1.02 18.26
N THR A 100 10.66 1.30 18.46
CA THR A 100 10.21 1.56 19.83
C THR A 100 10.45 0.27 20.62
N PRO A 101 11.13 0.32 21.78
CA PRO A 101 11.47 -0.89 22.51
C PRO A 101 10.18 -1.55 23.01
N GLU A 102 9.93 -2.78 22.57
CA GLU A 102 9.03 -3.67 23.29
C GLU A 102 9.53 -3.76 24.73
N LYS A 103 8.70 -3.32 25.67
CA LYS A 103 8.96 -3.52 27.09
C LYS A 103 8.92 -5.03 27.37
N GLY A 104 10.10 -5.65 27.39
CA GLY A 104 10.31 -6.96 28.00
C GLY A 104 11.33 -7.84 27.28
N GLY A 105 12.60 -7.72 27.66
CA GLY A 105 13.60 -8.77 27.41
C GLY A 105 14.94 -8.27 26.86
N SER A 106 15.94 -8.19 27.74
CA SER A 106 17.39 -8.18 27.48
C SER A 106 17.98 -7.15 26.48
N GLY A 107 18.53 -6.05 27.02
CA GLY A 107 19.86 -5.52 26.65
C GLY A 107 19.98 -4.47 25.53
N PRO A 108 20.76 -3.37 25.70
CA PRO A 108 21.01 -2.34 24.68
C PRO A 108 21.98 -2.74 23.55
N LEU A 109 22.39 -4.02 23.47
CA LEU A 109 23.31 -4.53 22.44
C LEU A 109 22.62 -4.87 21.11
N SER A 110 21.30 -5.14 21.10
CA SER A 110 20.59 -5.54 19.88
C SER A 110 20.38 -4.39 18.88
N SER A 111 20.26 -3.14 19.34
CA SER A 111 20.05 -1.97 18.46
C SER A 111 21.30 -1.62 17.65
N ILE A 112 22.48 -1.66 18.28
CA ILE A 112 23.75 -1.29 17.64
C ILE A 112 24.12 -2.30 16.55
N ASP A 113 23.92 -3.59 16.81
CA ASP A 113 24.15 -4.66 15.83
C ASP A 113 23.21 -4.53 14.61
N HIS A 114 21.97 -4.07 14.82
CA HIS A 114 21.05 -3.75 13.73
C HIS A 114 21.58 -2.57 12.91
N ASP A 115 22.02 -1.48 13.53
CA ASP A 115 22.51 -0.30 12.82
C ASP A 115 23.81 -0.56 12.07
N ILE A 116 24.72 -1.36 12.62
CA ILE A 116 25.95 -1.79 11.92
C ILE A 116 25.61 -2.60 10.66
N LYS A 117 24.68 -3.56 10.75
CA LYS A 117 24.23 -4.34 9.58
C LYS A 117 23.59 -3.45 8.51
N ARG A 118 22.84 -2.42 8.93
CA ARG A 118 22.22 -1.44 8.01
C ARG A 118 23.26 -0.60 7.27
N LEU A 119 24.31 -0.17 7.97
CA LEU A 119 25.43 0.58 7.37
C LEU A 119 26.20 -0.30 6.38
N GLN A 120 26.56 -1.53 6.77
CA GLN A 120 27.26 -2.47 5.89
C GLN A 120 26.45 -2.79 4.61
N ALA A 121 25.13 -2.97 4.74
CA ALA A 121 24.25 -3.19 3.60
C ALA A 121 24.20 -1.98 2.67
N PHE A 122 24.21 -0.76 3.21
CA PHE A 122 24.23 0.46 2.41
C PHE A 122 25.56 0.66 1.71
N ASP A 123 26.69 0.43 2.38
CA ASP A 123 28.01 0.54 1.76
C ASP A 123 28.18 -0.47 0.63
N ALA A 124 27.70 -1.71 0.82
CA ALA A 124 27.65 -2.72 -0.23
C ALA A 124 26.76 -2.28 -1.42
N TYR A 125 25.60 -1.68 -1.13
CA TYR A 125 24.71 -1.14 -2.14
C TYR A 125 25.37 -0.01 -2.95
N VAL A 126 25.99 0.97 -2.28
CA VAL A 126 26.73 2.06 -2.93
C VAL A 126 27.87 1.50 -3.80
N ALA A 127 28.60 0.51 -3.31
CA ALA A 127 29.68 -0.13 -4.06
C ALA A 127 29.16 -0.83 -5.33
N GLU A 128 27.99 -1.47 -5.26
CA GLU A 128 27.33 -2.09 -6.41
C GLU A 128 26.90 -1.04 -7.44
N LEU A 129 26.24 0.04 -6.98
CA LEU A 129 25.78 1.12 -7.86
C LEU A 129 26.92 1.84 -8.58
N SER A 130 28.08 1.87 -7.94
CA SER A 130 29.28 2.52 -8.46
C SER A 130 29.90 1.81 -9.67
N LYS A 131 29.52 0.55 -9.93
CA LYS A 131 30.09 -0.25 -11.03
C LYS A 131 29.57 0.16 -12.41
N ASP A 132 28.32 0.61 -12.48
CA ASP A 132 27.65 0.93 -13.73
C ASP A 132 26.79 2.19 -13.57
N PRO A 133 27.35 3.39 -13.84
CA PRO A 133 26.64 4.64 -13.67
C PRO A 133 25.52 4.79 -14.70
N VAL A 134 24.30 5.03 -14.21
CA VAL A 134 23.12 5.21 -15.06
C VAL A 134 22.80 6.69 -15.23
N GLU A 135 22.66 7.13 -16.48
CA GLU A 135 22.05 8.42 -16.78
C GLU A 135 20.54 8.35 -16.50
N ASP A 136 20.06 9.25 -15.66
CA ASP A 136 18.63 9.38 -15.34
C ASP A 136 18.17 10.81 -15.66
N PRO A 137 17.31 11.00 -16.68
CA PRO A 137 16.79 12.32 -17.02
C PRO A 137 15.84 12.89 -15.96
N GLY A 138 15.50 12.11 -14.93
CA GLY A 138 14.51 12.47 -13.92
C GLY A 138 13.09 12.15 -14.38
N PRO A 139 12.07 12.51 -13.58
CA PRO A 139 10.69 12.33 -13.99
C PRO A 139 10.35 13.25 -15.18
N GLY A 140 9.44 12.78 -16.05
CA GLY A 140 8.87 13.55 -17.15
C GLY A 140 7.93 14.68 -16.68
N ASP A 141 6.87 14.98 -17.43
CA ASP A 141 5.94 16.05 -17.05
C ASP A 141 5.19 15.73 -15.75
N THR A 142 5.40 16.55 -14.71
CA THR A 142 4.81 16.39 -13.37
C THR A 142 3.74 17.43 -13.04
N ARG A 143 3.44 18.37 -13.95
CA ARG A 143 2.60 19.55 -13.65
C ARG A 143 1.20 19.18 -13.13
N GLY A 144 0.61 18.09 -13.63
CA GLY A 144 -0.71 17.63 -13.21
C GLY A 144 -0.74 16.86 -11.87
N LEU A 145 0.41 16.57 -11.26
CA LEU A 145 0.49 15.87 -9.97
C LEU A 145 0.34 16.81 -8.77
N ALA A 146 0.82 18.05 -8.89
CA ALA A 146 0.74 19.04 -7.83
C ALA A 146 -0.71 19.39 -7.43
N THR A 147 -1.66 19.19 -8.34
CA THR A 147 -3.08 19.49 -8.14
C THR A 147 -3.86 18.40 -7.39
N VAL A 148 -3.20 17.31 -6.97
CA VAL A 148 -3.88 16.18 -6.31
C VAL A 148 -4.61 16.63 -5.04
N GLY A 149 -5.94 16.45 -5.02
CA GLY A 149 -6.78 16.71 -3.84
C GLY A 149 -6.77 18.15 -3.31
N GLY A 150 -6.51 19.16 -4.15
CA GLY A 150 -6.79 20.57 -3.87
C GLY A 150 -8.07 21.04 -4.58
N ASP A 151 -8.77 22.02 -4.00
CA ASP A 151 -9.98 22.75 -4.46
C ASP A 151 -11.11 21.97 -5.17
N PRO A 152 -12.35 22.51 -5.23
CA PRO A 152 -13.36 22.04 -6.17
C PRO A 152 -12.86 22.26 -7.60
N GLY A 153 -12.21 21.25 -8.20
CA GLY A 153 -11.55 21.34 -9.51
C GLY A 153 -10.20 20.63 -9.62
N GLY A 154 -9.64 20.12 -8.53
CA GLY A 154 -8.42 19.30 -8.56
C GLY A 154 -8.58 18.02 -9.40
N ALA A 155 -7.48 17.57 -10.01
CA ALA A 155 -7.46 16.33 -10.78
C ALA A 155 -7.86 15.12 -9.92
N SER A 156 -8.63 14.18 -10.50
CA SER A 156 -9.03 12.96 -9.80
C SER A 156 -7.82 12.10 -9.44
N LEU A 157 -7.97 11.26 -8.41
CA LEU A 157 -6.91 10.37 -7.94
C LEU A 157 -6.35 9.49 -9.05
N LEU A 158 -7.24 8.91 -9.87
CA LEU A 158 -6.87 8.07 -11.00
C LEU A 158 -6.02 8.84 -12.01
N ARG A 159 -6.40 10.08 -12.33
CA ARG A 159 -5.65 10.90 -13.28
C ARG A 159 -4.25 11.21 -12.77
N CYS A 160 -4.10 11.64 -11.51
CA CYS A 160 -2.78 11.86 -10.93
C CYS A 160 -1.96 10.57 -10.87
N ALA A 161 -2.57 9.44 -10.46
CA ALA A 161 -1.87 8.16 -10.42
C ALA A 161 -1.41 7.69 -11.82
N THR A 162 -2.18 7.98 -12.87
CA THR A 162 -1.82 7.67 -14.25
C THR A 162 -0.75 8.63 -14.80
N LEU A 163 -0.82 9.92 -14.48
CA LEU A 163 0.26 10.88 -14.78
C LEU A 163 1.58 10.49 -14.12
N ALA A 164 1.54 9.89 -12.92
CA ALA A 164 2.76 9.39 -12.29
C ALA A 164 3.39 8.25 -13.10
N ALA A 165 2.58 7.36 -13.69
CA ALA A 165 3.06 6.33 -14.61
C ALA A 165 3.71 6.93 -15.87
N GLN A 166 3.07 7.96 -16.44
CA GLN A 166 3.58 8.71 -17.59
C GLN A 166 4.92 9.37 -17.28
N ALA A 167 5.05 9.97 -16.10
CA ALA A 167 6.26 10.67 -15.71
C ALA A 167 7.42 9.73 -15.34
N THR A 168 7.22 8.42 -15.17
CA THR A 168 8.29 7.51 -14.69
C THR A 168 8.64 6.34 -15.60
N LYS A 169 7.67 5.50 -15.98
CA LYS A 169 7.91 4.19 -16.64
C LYS A 169 7.27 4.12 -18.02
N TYR A 170 6.16 4.81 -18.25
CA TYR A 170 5.40 4.72 -19.49
C TYR A 170 5.15 6.09 -20.13
N PRO A 171 6.18 6.76 -20.67
CA PRO A 171 6.07 8.14 -21.17
C PRO A 171 5.01 8.34 -22.25
N ASP A 172 4.75 7.30 -23.05
CA ASP A 172 3.87 7.38 -24.22
C ASP A 172 2.41 7.01 -23.92
N ILE A 173 2.03 6.79 -22.66
CA ILE A 173 0.64 6.42 -22.34
C ILE A 173 -0.32 7.57 -22.64
N ASP A 174 -1.47 7.21 -23.19
CA ASP A 174 -2.61 8.10 -23.24
C ASP A 174 -3.37 8.06 -21.91
N VAL A 175 -3.19 9.10 -21.11
CA VAL A 175 -3.87 9.26 -19.82
C VAL A 175 -5.39 9.27 -20.01
N ASN A 176 -5.91 9.88 -21.09
CA ASN A 176 -7.35 9.97 -21.31
C ASN A 176 -7.95 8.59 -21.64
N ALA A 177 -7.24 7.75 -22.40
CA ALA A 177 -7.69 6.39 -22.67
C ALA A 177 -7.89 5.56 -21.37
N VAL A 178 -7.04 5.76 -20.36
CA VAL A 178 -7.22 5.14 -19.03
C VAL A 178 -8.46 5.67 -18.32
N MET A 179 -8.70 6.99 -18.38
CA MET A 179 -9.89 7.61 -17.80
C MET A 179 -11.17 7.10 -18.47
N GLU A 180 -11.20 7.06 -19.81
CA GLU A 180 -12.32 6.58 -20.62
C GLU A 180 -12.63 5.10 -20.35
N ALA A 181 -11.60 4.27 -20.14
CA ALA A 181 -11.80 2.87 -19.76
C ALA A 181 -12.57 2.74 -18.43
N VAL A 182 -12.31 3.62 -17.46
CA VAL A 182 -13.04 3.65 -16.19
C VAL A 182 -14.42 4.31 -16.33
N ASP A 183 -14.58 5.28 -17.24
CA ASP A 183 -15.90 5.83 -17.60
C ASP A 183 -16.83 4.75 -18.15
N LYS A 184 -16.33 3.88 -19.04
CA LYS A 184 -17.07 2.73 -19.59
C LYS A 184 -17.51 1.74 -18.51
N LEU A 185 -16.65 1.44 -17.54
CA LEU A 185 -17.03 0.60 -16.39
C LEU A 185 -18.19 1.25 -15.61
N ALA A 186 -18.15 2.57 -15.40
CA ALA A 186 -19.23 3.27 -14.72
C ALA A 186 -20.53 3.30 -15.52
N GLU A 187 -20.47 3.38 -16.86
CA GLU A 187 -21.64 3.24 -17.73
C GLU A 187 -22.29 1.86 -17.59
N GLU A 188 -21.50 0.79 -17.68
CA GLU A 188 -22.01 -0.58 -17.47
C GLU A 188 -22.62 -0.76 -16.06
N VAL A 189 -22.04 -0.14 -15.03
CA VAL A 189 -22.62 -0.16 -13.68
C VAL A 189 -23.97 0.57 -13.65
N ARG A 190 -24.13 1.70 -14.36
CA ARG A 190 -25.43 2.39 -14.46
C ARG A 190 -26.47 1.53 -15.16
N GLU A 191 -26.09 0.80 -16.21
CA GLU A 191 -26.98 -0.15 -16.89
C GLU A 191 -27.44 -1.28 -15.95
N VAL A 192 -26.52 -1.86 -15.16
CA VAL A 192 -26.85 -2.88 -14.16
C VAL A 192 -27.80 -2.34 -13.09
N LEU A 193 -27.63 -1.08 -12.68
CA LEU A 193 -28.50 -0.45 -11.70
C LEU A 193 -29.91 -0.16 -12.27
N GLY A 194 -30.01 0.20 -13.55
CA GLY A 194 -31.24 0.64 -14.19
C GLY A 194 -31.87 1.86 -13.48
N ASP A 195 -33.19 1.98 -13.59
CA ASP A 195 -33.98 3.07 -12.98
C ASP A 195 -34.39 2.79 -11.53
N GLY A 196 -33.87 1.72 -10.93
CA GLY A 196 -34.22 1.32 -9.56
C GLY A 196 -33.56 2.19 -8.48
N GLU A 197 -34.01 1.99 -7.24
CA GLU A 197 -33.44 2.68 -6.07
C GLU A 197 -31.93 2.44 -5.93
N ARG A 198 -31.19 3.52 -5.66
CA ARG A 198 -29.73 3.53 -5.54
C ARG A 198 -29.29 3.50 -4.08
N TYR A 199 -29.59 2.40 -3.39
CA TYR A 199 -29.04 2.17 -2.05
C TYR A 199 -27.57 1.72 -2.12
N PRO A 200 -26.70 2.16 -1.19
CA PRO A 200 -25.24 1.94 -1.27
C PRO A 200 -24.83 0.49 -1.50
N MET A 201 -25.49 -0.45 -0.82
CA MET A 201 -25.22 -1.88 -0.96
C MET A 201 -25.50 -2.42 -2.37
N ARG A 202 -26.55 -1.91 -3.06
CA ARG A 202 -26.82 -2.26 -4.45
C ARG A 202 -25.75 -1.74 -5.38
N VAL A 203 -25.35 -0.49 -5.17
CA VAL A 203 -24.32 0.17 -5.98
C VAL A 203 -23.00 -0.58 -5.86
N MET A 204 -22.55 -0.89 -4.63
CA MET A 204 -21.34 -1.69 -4.43
C MET A 204 -21.43 -3.07 -5.08
N LYS A 205 -22.56 -3.78 -4.96
CA LYS A 205 -22.77 -5.07 -5.63
C LYS A 205 -22.72 -4.96 -7.15
N ALA A 206 -23.33 -3.92 -7.73
CA ALA A 206 -23.28 -3.67 -9.17
C ALA A 206 -21.85 -3.41 -9.66
N ILE A 207 -21.06 -2.63 -8.91
CA ILE A 207 -19.63 -2.41 -9.20
C ILE A 207 -18.87 -3.74 -9.14
N ILE A 208 -19.12 -4.57 -8.12
CA ILE A 208 -18.48 -5.89 -7.99
C ILE A 208 -18.82 -6.78 -9.18
N THR A 209 -20.10 -6.86 -9.57
CA THR A 209 -20.53 -7.64 -10.73
C THR A 209 -19.85 -7.16 -12.01
N VAL A 210 -19.80 -5.84 -12.27
CA VAL A 210 -19.15 -5.33 -13.48
C VAL A 210 -17.64 -5.59 -13.44
N MET A 211 -16.95 -5.14 -12.40
CA MET A 211 -15.49 -5.24 -12.35
C MET A 211 -15.01 -6.70 -12.25
N TYR A 212 -15.53 -7.50 -11.33
CA TYR A 212 -14.95 -8.79 -10.99
C TYR A 212 -15.61 -9.94 -11.76
N GLU A 213 -16.93 -9.92 -11.91
CA GLU A 213 -17.65 -11.02 -12.57
C GLU A 213 -17.65 -10.90 -14.10
N ARG A 214 -17.85 -9.68 -14.64
CA ARG A 214 -17.86 -9.45 -16.10
C ARG A 214 -16.46 -9.17 -16.66
N HIS A 215 -15.73 -8.26 -16.02
CA HIS A 215 -14.42 -7.83 -16.54
C HIS A 215 -13.26 -8.66 -16.03
N GLY A 216 -13.41 -9.37 -14.90
CA GLY A 216 -12.37 -10.25 -14.36
C GLY A 216 -11.28 -9.52 -13.60
N TYR A 217 -11.57 -8.36 -12.98
CA TYR A 217 -10.62 -7.72 -12.07
C TYR A 217 -10.27 -8.65 -10.91
N HIS A 218 -8.99 -8.74 -10.55
CA HIS A 218 -8.57 -9.53 -9.39
C HIS A 218 -7.21 -9.08 -8.84
N GLY A 219 -6.97 -9.34 -7.55
CA GLY A 219 -5.66 -9.19 -6.94
C GLY A 219 -4.60 -10.11 -7.55
N ASN A 220 -3.38 -9.59 -7.76
CA ASN A 220 -2.26 -10.41 -8.24
C ASN A 220 -1.59 -11.14 -7.06
N MET A 221 -2.01 -12.36 -6.77
CA MET A 221 -1.39 -13.19 -5.73
C MET A 221 -0.19 -14.00 -6.23
N VAL A 222 -0.09 -14.22 -7.54
CA VAL A 222 0.97 -15.05 -8.15
C VAL A 222 2.26 -14.26 -8.22
N ASP A 223 2.18 -13.03 -8.72
CA ASP A 223 3.31 -12.12 -8.84
C ASP A 223 2.98 -10.77 -8.17
N PHE A 224 2.83 -10.81 -6.85
CA PHE A 224 2.44 -9.65 -6.05
C PHE A 224 3.44 -8.49 -6.16
N TYR A 225 4.71 -8.78 -6.44
CA TYR A 225 5.80 -7.81 -6.50
C TYR A 225 6.09 -7.30 -7.92
N ASP A 226 5.32 -7.73 -8.92
CA ASP A 226 5.31 -7.09 -10.24
C ASP A 226 4.96 -5.60 -10.09
N ASP A 227 5.86 -4.72 -10.55
CA ASP A 227 5.71 -3.27 -10.39
C ASP A 227 4.54 -2.72 -11.22
N ASP A 228 4.16 -3.41 -12.30
CA ASP A 228 2.97 -3.10 -13.09
C ASP A 228 1.68 -3.17 -12.26
N ASN A 229 1.65 -3.93 -11.17
CA ASN A 229 0.50 -3.97 -10.25
C ASN A 229 0.23 -2.61 -9.58
N SER A 230 1.21 -1.68 -9.62
CA SER A 230 1.13 -0.35 -9.02
C SER A 230 0.88 0.78 -10.03
N TYR A 231 0.95 0.51 -11.33
CA TYR A 231 0.77 1.52 -12.39
C TYR A 231 -0.64 1.46 -12.98
N MET A 232 -1.40 2.56 -12.88
CA MET A 232 -2.84 2.56 -13.21
C MET A 232 -3.16 2.19 -14.65
N ASN A 233 -2.31 2.54 -15.62
CA ASN A 233 -2.46 2.12 -17.01
C ASN A 233 -2.40 0.58 -17.14
N GLN A 234 -1.48 -0.06 -16.41
CA GLN A 234 -1.35 -1.51 -16.40
C GLN A 234 -2.46 -2.17 -15.62
N VAL A 235 -2.85 -1.61 -14.48
CA VAL A 235 -3.93 -2.16 -13.63
C VAL A 235 -5.26 -2.18 -14.39
N VAL A 236 -5.58 -1.12 -15.13
CA VAL A 236 -6.80 -1.04 -15.94
C VAL A 236 -6.73 -1.98 -17.16
N ALA A 237 -5.58 -2.04 -17.85
CA ALA A 237 -5.42 -2.88 -19.04
C ALA A 237 -5.40 -4.38 -18.71
N ARG A 238 -4.61 -4.78 -17.70
CA ARG A 238 -4.43 -6.17 -17.26
C ARG A 238 -5.53 -6.63 -16.30
N LYS A 239 -6.31 -5.69 -15.76
CA LYS A 239 -7.36 -5.94 -14.76
C LYS A 239 -6.83 -6.63 -13.50
N THR A 240 -5.56 -6.39 -13.19
CA THR A 240 -4.89 -6.99 -12.04
C THR A 240 -4.01 -5.96 -11.34
N GLY A 241 -3.92 -6.04 -10.01
CA GLY A 241 -3.18 -5.04 -9.24
C GLY A 241 -3.05 -5.36 -7.76
N LEU A 242 -2.58 -4.35 -7.03
CA LEU A 242 -2.47 -4.33 -5.58
C LEU A 242 -3.79 -3.88 -4.91
N PRO A 243 -3.98 -4.13 -3.60
CA PRO A 243 -5.15 -3.67 -2.88
C PRO A 243 -5.45 -2.17 -3.07
N ILE A 244 -4.41 -1.33 -3.03
CA ILE A 244 -4.56 0.12 -3.18
C ILE A 244 -4.94 0.53 -4.60
N THR A 245 -4.39 -0.11 -5.64
CA THR A 245 -4.65 0.28 -7.03
C THR A 245 -6.01 -0.20 -7.52
N LEU A 246 -6.41 -1.42 -7.16
CA LEU A 246 -7.77 -1.92 -7.41
C LEU A 246 -8.82 -1.08 -6.66
N SER A 247 -8.49 -0.64 -5.43
CA SER A 247 -9.32 0.28 -4.67
C SER A 247 -9.49 1.64 -5.37
N ILE A 248 -8.45 2.17 -6.02
CA ILE A 248 -8.55 3.42 -6.79
C ILE A 248 -9.55 3.25 -7.93
N VAL A 249 -9.47 2.16 -8.72
CA VAL A 249 -10.44 1.91 -9.80
C VAL A 249 -11.86 1.82 -9.23
N PHE A 250 -12.06 1.06 -8.15
CA PHE A 250 -13.37 0.91 -7.53
C PHE A 250 -13.95 2.23 -7.05
N MET A 251 -13.18 3.03 -6.31
CA MET A 251 -13.62 4.34 -5.81
C MET A 251 -13.95 5.29 -6.96
N GLU A 252 -13.18 5.24 -8.05
CA GLU A 252 -13.33 6.11 -9.20
C GLU A 252 -14.59 5.76 -10.03
N VAL A 253 -14.92 4.47 -10.13
CA VAL A 253 -16.21 3.98 -10.66
C VAL A 253 -17.36 4.39 -9.72
N ALA A 254 -17.22 4.15 -8.42
CA ALA A 254 -18.23 4.47 -7.42
C ALA A 254 -18.59 5.96 -7.43
N HIS A 255 -17.58 6.82 -7.50
CA HIS A 255 -17.73 8.26 -7.61
C HIS A 255 -18.58 8.65 -8.85
N ARG A 256 -18.29 8.07 -10.02
CA ARG A 256 -19.02 8.33 -11.28
C ARG A 256 -20.48 7.90 -11.26
N VAL A 257 -20.83 6.91 -10.43
CA VAL A 257 -22.21 6.43 -10.29
C VAL A 257 -22.92 7.02 -9.07
N GLY A 258 -22.31 8.03 -8.42
CA GLY A 258 -22.92 8.80 -7.35
C GLY A 258 -22.79 8.18 -5.95
N LEU A 259 -21.85 7.27 -5.74
CA LEU A 259 -21.51 6.72 -4.42
C LEU A 259 -20.08 7.17 -4.02
N PRO A 260 -19.93 8.29 -3.29
CA PRO A 260 -18.66 8.69 -2.75
C PRO A 260 -18.11 7.61 -1.81
N MET A 261 -16.83 7.28 -1.98
CA MET A 261 -16.12 6.31 -1.15
C MET A 261 -14.81 6.90 -0.64
N VAL A 262 -14.33 6.39 0.48
CA VAL A 262 -13.07 6.78 1.08
C VAL A 262 -12.19 5.57 1.37
N GLY A 263 -10.88 5.77 1.29
CA GLY A 263 -9.89 4.76 1.67
C GLY A 263 -9.79 4.55 3.17
N VAL A 264 -9.48 3.31 3.55
CA VAL A 264 -9.21 2.85 4.92
C VAL A 264 -7.85 2.16 4.92
N ASN A 265 -6.88 2.78 5.59
CA ASN A 265 -5.55 2.20 5.76
C ASN A 265 -5.59 1.12 6.82
N LEU A 266 -5.17 -0.09 6.46
CA LEU A 266 -4.98 -1.20 7.38
C LEU A 266 -3.49 -1.61 7.38
N PRO A 267 -2.99 -2.22 8.47
CA PRO A 267 -1.66 -2.81 8.47
C PRO A 267 -1.53 -3.85 7.36
N GLY A 268 -0.52 -3.71 6.50
CA GLY A 268 -0.28 -4.64 5.38
C GLY A 268 -1.34 -4.66 4.28
N HIS A 269 -2.40 -3.85 4.36
CA HIS A 269 -3.53 -3.92 3.42
C HIS A 269 -4.19 -2.54 3.15
N PHE A 270 -5.10 -2.47 2.19
CA PHE A 270 -5.87 -1.26 1.92
C PHE A 270 -7.30 -1.64 1.52
N MET A 271 -8.27 -1.06 2.22
CA MET A 271 -9.69 -1.26 1.93
C MET A 271 -10.35 0.09 1.67
N ILE A 272 -11.60 0.06 1.24
CA ILE A 272 -12.42 1.26 1.00
C ILE A 272 -13.78 1.10 1.66
N ARG A 273 -14.48 2.20 1.85
CA ARG A 273 -15.85 2.19 2.38
C ARG A 273 -16.70 3.32 1.78
N PRO A 274 -18.03 3.18 1.77
CA PRO A 274 -18.92 4.31 1.49
C PRO A 274 -18.65 5.48 2.42
N PHE A 275 -18.68 6.70 1.90
CA PHE A 275 -18.59 7.92 2.68
C PHE A 275 -19.96 8.30 3.26
N ILE A 276 -20.49 7.43 4.11
CA ILE A 276 -21.81 7.56 4.74
C ILE A 276 -21.61 7.34 6.23
N GLU A 277 -22.19 8.24 7.04
CA GLU A 277 -22.14 8.14 8.50
C GLU A 277 -22.85 6.86 8.97
N ASP A 278 -22.35 6.25 10.06
CA ASP A 278 -22.86 5.01 10.66
C ASP A 278 -22.86 3.75 9.78
N MET A 279 -22.33 3.81 8.55
CA MET A 279 -22.15 2.64 7.70
C MET A 279 -20.78 2.00 7.92
N GLU A 280 -20.73 0.92 8.71
CA GLU A 280 -19.49 0.18 9.05
C GLU A 280 -19.12 -0.90 8.02
N VAL A 281 -19.54 -0.74 6.76
CA VAL A 281 -19.22 -1.68 5.68
C VAL A 281 -17.88 -1.33 5.06
N LEU A 282 -17.05 -2.35 4.86
CA LEU A 282 -15.80 -2.27 4.12
C LEU A 282 -15.95 -3.00 2.79
N VAL A 283 -15.16 -2.58 1.80
CA VAL A 283 -14.98 -3.29 0.54
C VAL A 283 -13.49 -3.58 0.39
N ASP A 284 -13.21 -4.85 0.15
CA ASP A 284 -11.89 -5.32 -0.21
C ASP A 284 -11.81 -5.44 -1.73
N ALA A 285 -11.23 -4.43 -2.37
CA ALA A 285 -11.07 -4.42 -3.82
C ALA A 285 -10.00 -5.42 -4.31
N PHE A 286 -9.21 -6.03 -3.42
CA PHE A 286 -8.27 -7.07 -3.84
C PHE A 286 -9.01 -8.40 -4.11
N SER A 287 -9.99 -8.73 -3.28
CA SER A 287 -10.83 -9.93 -3.43
C SER A 287 -12.18 -9.69 -4.13
N GLY A 288 -12.61 -8.43 -4.27
CA GLY A 288 -13.92 -8.07 -4.80
C GLY A 288 -15.07 -8.36 -3.83
N GLU A 289 -14.79 -8.31 -2.52
CA GLU A 289 -15.75 -8.69 -1.48
C GLU A 289 -16.20 -7.49 -0.65
N ILE A 290 -17.49 -7.47 -0.31
CA ILE A 290 -18.02 -6.64 0.77
C ILE A 290 -17.77 -7.37 2.08
N THR A 291 -17.20 -6.69 3.05
CA THR A 291 -16.76 -7.26 4.32
C THR A 291 -17.08 -6.33 5.48
N PHE A 292 -17.01 -6.84 6.70
CA PHE A 292 -17.24 -6.06 7.91
C PHE A 292 -15.98 -5.99 8.75
N ARG A 293 -15.97 -5.12 9.75
CA ARG A 293 -14.81 -4.93 10.63
C ARG A 293 -14.31 -6.24 11.25
N ASN A 294 -15.21 -7.09 11.76
CA ASN A 294 -14.81 -8.34 12.40
C ASN A 294 -14.12 -9.29 11.40
N ASP A 295 -14.67 -9.42 10.19
CA ASP A 295 -14.04 -10.23 9.14
C ASP A 295 -12.69 -9.67 8.72
N ALA A 296 -12.53 -8.33 8.70
CA ALA A 296 -11.26 -7.68 8.43
C ALA A 296 -10.24 -7.91 9.56
N GLU A 297 -10.68 -7.89 10.82
CA GLU A 297 -9.87 -8.26 11.99
C GLU A 297 -9.40 -9.72 11.90
N ASP A 298 -10.29 -10.65 11.55
CA ASP A 298 -9.97 -12.06 11.39
C ASP A 298 -8.95 -12.27 10.24
N LYS A 299 -9.18 -11.63 9.09
CA LYS A 299 -8.25 -11.65 7.94
C LYS A 299 -6.87 -11.11 8.31
N LEU A 300 -6.82 -10.01 9.08
CA LEU A 300 -5.55 -9.45 9.54
C LEU A 300 -4.88 -10.37 10.57
N ALA A 301 -5.66 -11.03 11.44
CA ALA A 301 -5.11 -11.94 12.42
C ALA A 301 -4.40 -13.13 11.76
N ASP A 302 -4.96 -13.67 10.68
CA ASP A 302 -4.32 -14.69 9.84
C ASP A 302 -2.99 -14.20 9.25
N VAL A 303 -2.93 -12.91 8.87
CA VAL A 303 -1.74 -12.30 8.27
C VAL A 303 -0.62 -12.06 9.29
N PHE A 304 -0.96 -11.55 10.46
CA PHE A 304 0.00 -11.18 11.50
C PHE A 304 0.32 -12.32 12.47
N GLY A 305 -0.37 -13.46 12.38
CA GLY A 305 -0.15 -14.62 13.25
C GLY A 305 -0.59 -14.38 14.70
N GLY A 306 -1.55 -13.49 14.91
CA GLY A 306 -2.06 -13.10 16.24
C GLY A 306 -3.27 -12.18 16.16
N PRO A 307 -4.07 -12.05 17.22
CA PRO A 307 -5.31 -11.28 17.20
C PRO A 307 -5.04 -9.80 16.89
N VAL A 308 -5.74 -9.28 15.87
CA VAL A 308 -5.71 -7.86 15.52
C VAL A 308 -7.05 -7.24 15.89
N ARG A 309 -7.03 -6.09 16.56
CA ARG A 309 -8.22 -5.27 16.82
C ARG A 309 -8.08 -3.94 16.11
N LEU A 310 -8.99 -3.65 15.20
CA LEU A 310 -9.05 -2.37 14.53
C LEU A 310 -9.71 -1.37 15.47
N ASP A 311 -9.19 -0.16 15.58
CA ASP A 311 -9.90 0.92 16.26
C ASP A 311 -11.21 1.19 15.50
N PRO A 312 -12.39 1.18 16.15
CA PRO A 312 -13.63 1.57 15.49
C PRO A 312 -13.53 2.90 14.73
N ALA A 313 -12.69 3.83 15.20
CA ALA A 313 -12.45 5.11 14.54
C ALA A 313 -11.77 4.95 13.17
N VAL A 314 -11.00 3.90 12.91
CA VAL A 314 -10.40 3.65 11.58
C VAL A 314 -11.48 3.33 10.55
N VAL A 315 -12.51 2.58 10.96
CA VAL A 315 -13.66 2.23 10.12
C VAL A 315 -14.68 3.37 10.05
N ARG A 316 -14.83 4.15 11.13
CA ARG A 316 -15.83 5.24 11.23
C ARG A 316 -15.31 6.65 10.94
N SER A 317 -14.00 6.84 10.72
CA SER A 317 -13.39 8.17 10.62
C SER A 317 -14.05 9.00 9.52
N SER A 318 -14.76 10.06 9.90
CA SER A 318 -15.53 10.96 9.03
C SER A 318 -14.70 11.70 7.98
N LYS A 319 -13.38 11.53 7.93
CA LYS A 319 -12.50 12.16 6.94
C LYS A 319 -11.91 11.18 5.93
N GLY A 320 -11.88 9.88 6.23
CA GLY A 320 -11.20 8.88 5.41
C GLY A 320 -9.71 9.21 5.17
N VAL A 321 -9.05 8.45 4.30
CA VAL A 321 -7.70 8.79 3.82
C VAL A 321 -7.83 9.78 2.67
N SER A 322 -7.22 10.97 2.79
CA SER A 322 -7.22 11.98 1.72
C SER A 322 -6.57 11.46 0.44
N THR A 323 -7.04 11.91 -0.73
CA THR A 323 -6.48 11.59 -2.06
C THR A 323 -4.96 11.69 -2.14
N ARG A 324 -4.38 12.78 -1.62
CA ARG A 324 -2.92 12.98 -1.58
C ARG A 324 -2.20 11.87 -0.80
N ARG A 325 -2.76 11.43 0.33
CA ARG A 325 -2.20 10.32 1.14
C ARG A 325 -2.34 8.97 0.45
N ILE A 326 -3.41 8.74 -0.32
CA ILE A 326 -3.57 7.51 -1.12
C ILE A 326 -2.51 7.48 -2.23
N LEU A 327 -2.35 8.59 -2.98
CA LEU A 327 -1.32 8.70 -4.00
C LEU A 327 0.09 8.50 -3.42
N GLN A 328 0.39 9.13 -2.29
CA GLN A 328 1.65 8.95 -1.56
C GLN A 328 1.92 7.49 -1.17
N ARG A 329 0.90 6.77 -0.67
CA ARG A 329 1.04 5.35 -0.34
C ARG A 329 1.27 4.50 -1.59
N MET A 330 0.59 4.79 -2.69
CA MET A 330 0.79 4.11 -3.98
C MET A 330 2.21 4.33 -4.53
N LEU A 331 2.68 5.58 -4.55
CA LEU A 331 4.04 5.92 -4.96
C LEU A 331 5.08 5.27 -4.05
N ASN A 332 4.83 5.27 -2.74
CA ASN A 332 5.72 4.60 -1.80
C ASN A 332 5.80 3.08 -2.06
N ASN A 333 4.69 2.42 -2.43
CA ASN A 333 4.75 1.00 -2.83
C ASN A 333 5.69 0.78 -4.01
N ILE A 334 5.61 1.62 -5.05
CA ILE A 334 6.52 1.55 -6.22
C ILE A 334 7.97 1.80 -5.79
N LYS A 335 8.21 2.83 -4.97
CA LYS A 335 9.55 3.13 -4.43
C LYS A 335 10.14 1.92 -3.71
N GLN A 336 9.35 1.26 -2.86
CA GLN A 336 9.81 0.06 -2.13
C GLN A 336 10.19 -1.07 -3.08
N LEU A 337 9.40 -1.32 -4.14
CA LEU A 337 9.73 -2.36 -5.13
C LEU A 337 11.09 -2.12 -5.79
N TYR A 338 11.37 -0.88 -6.20
CA TYR A 338 12.66 -0.55 -6.81
C TYR A 338 13.82 -0.62 -5.82
N VAL A 339 13.64 -0.14 -4.59
CA VAL A 339 14.72 -0.25 -3.59
C VAL A 339 15.01 -1.69 -3.21
N ILE A 340 13.98 -2.54 -3.06
CA ILE A 340 14.16 -3.97 -2.77
C ILE A 340 14.82 -4.69 -3.94
N ALA A 341 14.44 -4.39 -5.18
CA ALA A 341 15.03 -5.00 -6.36
C ALA A 341 16.53 -4.69 -6.48
N GLY A 342 16.94 -3.48 -6.06
CA GLY A 342 18.35 -3.06 -6.04
C GLY A 342 18.94 -2.88 -7.44
N GLY A 343 20.14 -2.31 -7.50
CA GLY A 343 20.86 -2.05 -8.76
C GLY A 343 20.70 -0.62 -9.30
N PRO A 344 21.57 -0.20 -10.25
CA PRO A 344 21.64 1.18 -10.76
C PRO A 344 20.36 1.67 -11.42
N GLN A 345 19.75 0.84 -12.27
CA GLN A 345 18.54 1.20 -13.00
C GLN A 345 17.35 1.36 -12.05
N GLN A 346 17.25 0.51 -11.03
CA GLN A 346 16.22 0.54 -10.00
C GLN A 346 16.43 1.71 -9.04
N ALA A 347 17.67 2.04 -8.68
CA ALA A 347 17.99 3.24 -7.91
C ALA A 347 17.54 4.52 -8.63
N ALA A 348 17.82 4.62 -9.93
CA ALA A 348 17.32 5.71 -10.77
C ALA A 348 15.79 5.74 -10.84
N ALA A 349 15.13 4.58 -10.99
CA ALA A 349 13.68 4.50 -10.97
C ALA A 349 13.07 4.92 -9.62
N ALA A 350 13.68 4.51 -8.49
CA ALA A 350 13.29 4.94 -7.16
C ALA A 350 13.44 6.46 -6.99
N LEU A 351 14.54 7.05 -7.49
CA LEU A 351 14.75 8.50 -7.48
C LEU A 351 13.65 9.25 -8.22
N ARG A 352 13.24 8.78 -9.41
CA ARG A 352 12.11 9.38 -10.15
C ARG A 352 10.83 9.37 -9.30
N ILE A 353 10.54 8.26 -8.63
CA ILE A 353 9.36 8.15 -7.75
C ILE A 353 9.46 9.07 -6.53
N ILE A 354 10.62 9.16 -5.87
CA ILE A 354 10.83 10.06 -4.73
C ILE A 354 10.59 11.52 -5.16
N ARG A 355 11.10 11.92 -6.32
CA ARG A 355 10.87 13.25 -6.87
C ARG A 355 9.39 13.51 -7.15
N LEU A 356 8.64 12.53 -7.66
CA LEU A 356 7.18 12.65 -7.78
C LEU A 356 6.49 12.82 -6.43
N MET A 357 6.90 12.07 -5.41
CA MET A 357 6.36 12.20 -4.05
C MET A 357 6.58 13.63 -3.53
N ARG A 358 7.79 14.19 -3.73
CA ARG A 358 8.11 15.57 -3.37
C ARG A 358 7.30 16.62 -4.12
N VAL A 359 6.93 16.41 -5.38
CA VAL A 359 6.01 17.34 -6.10
C VAL A 359 4.69 17.51 -5.34
N THR A 360 4.19 16.43 -4.73
CA THR A 360 2.92 16.47 -3.99
C THR A 360 3.08 16.88 -2.52
N LYS A 361 4.30 16.77 -1.96
CA LYS A 361 4.65 17.15 -0.59
C LYS A 361 6.15 17.52 -0.49
N PRO A 362 6.52 18.78 -0.82
CA PRO A 362 7.92 19.17 -1.01
C PRO A 362 8.83 19.02 0.22
N ASP A 363 8.29 19.36 1.39
CA ASP A 363 9.04 19.48 2.65
C ASP A 363 8.80 18.29 3.58
N TYR A 364 8.61 17.08 3.04
CA TYR A 364 8.48 15.87 3.86
C TYR A 364 9.86 15.28 4.16
N PRO A 365 10.32 15.27 5.43
CA PRO A 365 11.69 14.87 5.77
C PRO A 365 12.08 13.46 5.29
N PRO A 366 11.22 12.42 5.42
CA PRO A 366 11.56 11.09 4.91
C PRO A 366 11.84 11.05 3.39
N ASP A 367 11.13 11.85 2.59
CA ASP A 367 11.35 11.88 1.14
C ASP A 367 12.64 12.63 0.78
N LEU A 368 12.96 13.71 1.50
CA LEU A 368 14.24 14.45 1.36
C LEU A 368 15.44 13.58 1.72
N ARG A 369 15.34 12.86 2.84
CA ARG A 369 16.32 11.89 3.28
C ARG A 369 16.52 10.80 2.23
N ASP A 370 15.43 10.15 1.82
CA ASP A 370 15.49 9.05 0.84
C ASP A 370 16.09 9.53 -0.50
N GLU A 371 15.75 10.75 -0.96
CA GLU A 371 16.37 11.35 -2.15
C GLU A 371 17.88 11.53 -1.97
N GLY A 372 18.31 12.11 -0.85
CA GLY A 372 19.72 12.31 -0.54
C GLY A 372 20.52 11.01 -0.50
N LEU A 373 19.96 9.96 0.11
CA LEU A 373 20.57 8.63 0.18
C LEU A 373 20.71 7.98 -1.20
N VAL A 374 19.65 8.02 -2.02
CA VAL A 374 19.68 7.44 -3.38
C VAL A 374 20.62 8.22 -4.28
N LEU A 375 20.61 9.55 -4.23
CA LEU A 375 21.54 10.41 -4.99
C LEU A 375 23.00 10.16 -4.60
N TYR A 376 23.28 10.00 -3.29
CA TYR A 376 24.60 9.65 -2.81
C TYR A 376 25.06 8.32 -3.41
N ALA A 377 24.18 7.32 -3.38
CA ALA A 377 24.49 5.99 -3.89
C ALA A 377 24.68 5.97 -5.42
N LEU A 378 23.98 6.85 -6.14
CA LEU A 378 24.17 7.12 -7.57
C LEU A 378 25.36 8.06 -7.88
N GLN A 379 26.18 8.41 -6.87
CA GLN A 379 27.33 9.33 -6.98
C GLN A 379 26.99 10.75 -7.48
N ARG A 380 25.73 11.18 -7.37
CA ARG A 380 25.25 12.53 -7.70
C ARG A 380 25.44 13.46 -6.48
N TYR A 381 26.69 13.62 -6.07
CA TYR A 381 27.05 14.20 -4.78
C TYR A 381 26.58 15.65 -4.57
N GLU A 382 26.56 16.47 -5.62
CA GLU A 382 26.08 17.85 -5.56
C GLU A 382 24.59 17.91 -5.20
N GLU A 383 23.76 17.10 -5.87
CA GLU A 383 22.32 17.00 -5.60
C GLU A 383 22.06 16.31 -4.26
N ALA A 384 22.82 15.25 -3.94
CA ALA A 384 22.73 14.57 -2.65
C ALA A 384 22.98 15.53 -1.49
N ALA A 385 24.02 16.37 -1.60
CA ALA A 385 24.34 17.37 -0.57
C ALA A 385 23.19 18.37 -0.36
N GLN A 386 22.52 18.79 -1.44
CA GLN A 386 21.37 19.69 -1.35
C GLN A 386 20.20 19.03 -0.61
N ALA A 387 19.81 17.81 -1.00
CA ALA A 387 18.70 17.08 -0.37
C ALA A 387 18.98 16.77 1.12
N LEU A 388 20.20 16.31 1.44
CA LEU A 388 20.60 16.02 2.83
C LEU A 388 20.68 17.30 3.69
N THR A 389 21.08 18.44 3.11
CA THR A 389 21.05 19.72 3.82
C THR A 389 19.62 20.11 4.18
N GLN A 390 18.69 20.06 3.21
CA GLN A 390 17.28 20.36 3.45
C GLN A 390 16.66 19.43 4.49
N TYR A 391 16.99 18.13 4.45
CA TYR A 391 16.55 17.18 5.47
C TYR A 391 17.03 17.60 6.88
N LEU A 392 18.31 17.90 7.05
CA LEU A 392 18.90 18.26 8.34
C LEU A 392 18.45 19.64 8.85
N GLU A 393 18.04 20.55 7.96
CA GLU A 393 17.42 21.82 8.35
C GLU A 393 16.04 21.61 9.00
N ILE A 394 15.27 20.63 8.51
CA ILE A 394 13.94 20.33 9.05
C ILE A 394 14.03 19.39 10.26
N GLU A 395 14.93 18.40 10.22
CA GLU A 395 15.04 17.34 11.23
C GLU A 395 16.49 17.16 11.73
N PRO A 396 17.06 18.17 12.42
CA PRO A 396 18.47 18.16 12.86
C PRO A 396 18.80 17.13 13.94
N SER A 397 17.77 16.53 14.56
CA SER A 397 17.91 15.54 15.64
C SER A 397 17.03 14.32 15.42
N GLY A 398 16.63 14.05 14.18
CA GLY A 398 15.92 12.83 13.80
C GLY A 398 16.81 11.59 13.91
N ASP A 399 16.19 10.41 13.88
CA ASP A 399 16.90 9.13 14.05
C ASP A 399 18.02 8.94 13.01
N ASP A 400 17.83 9.42 11.79
CA ASP A 400 18.80 9.32 10.69
C ASP A 400 19.75 10.53 10.58
N ALA A 401 19.62 11.55 11.44
CA ALA A 401 20.32 12.82 11.30
C ALA A 401 21.84 12.66 11.31
N MET A 402 22.40 11.87 12.23
CA MET A 402 23.85 11.64 12.32
C MET A 402 24.40 10.95 11.06
N ARG A 403 23.67 9.98 10.53
CA ARG A 403 24.03 9.29 9.29
C ARG A 403 23.98 10.25 8.10
N CYS A 404 22.90 11.01 7.96
CA CYS A 404 22.73 11.99 6.88
C CYS A 404 23.80 13.08 6.94
N PHE A 405 24.17 13.54 8.13
CA PHE A 405 25.26 14.48 8.34
C PHE A 405 26.61 13.89 7.87
N THR A 406 26.88 12.64 8.21
CA THR A 406 28.13 11.96 7.80
C THR A 406 28.23 11.85 6.27
N LEU A 407 27.13 11.48 5.61
CA LEU A 407 27.06 11.42 4.14
C LEU A 407 27.18 12.79 3.49
N LEU A 408 26.58 13.83 4.09
CA LEU A 408 26.68 15.22 3.64
C LEU A 408 28.14 15.71 3.65
N GLU A 409 28.88 15.45 4.75
CA GLU A 409 30.30 15.79 4.83
C GLU A 409 31.14 15.00 3.81
N GLY A 410 30.79 13.73 3.58
CA GLY A 410 31.37 12.92 2.50
C GLY A 410 31.17 13.55 1.11
N CYS A 411 29.94 13.96 0.78
CA CYS A 411 29.65 14.68 -0.46
C CYS A 411 30.51 15.94 -0.59
N ARG A 412 30.56 16.78 0.45
CA ARG A 412 31.32 18.04 0.46
C ARG A 412 32.80 17.81 0.21
N ALA A 413 33.39 16.80 0.83
CA ALA A 413 34.79 16.42 0.61
C ALA A 413 35.06 16.00 -0.84
N ILE A 414 34.20 15.16 -1.42
CA ILE A 414 34.33 14.69 -2.81
C ILE A 414 34.20 15.85 -3.80
N ILE A 415 33.21 16.73 -3.61
CA ILE A 415 32.99 17.91 -4.46
C ILE A 415 34.24 18.80 -4.45
N LYS A 416 34.80 19.09 -3.26
CA LYS A 416 36.04 19.89 -3.11
C LYS A 416 37.24 19.22 -3.80
N GLN A 417 37.37 17.89 -3.70
CA GLN A 417 38.43 17.15 -4.37
C GLN A 417 38.30 17.20 -5.90
N LYS A 418 37.08 17.10 -6.46
CA LYS A 418 36.84 17.22 -7.91
C LYS A 418 37.14 18.63 -8.42
N GLN A 419 36.86 19.67 -7.64
CA GLN A 419 37.17 21.07 -7.98
C GLN A 419 38.67 21.34 -8.00
N SER A 420 39.41 20.85 -6.99
CA SER A 420 40.88 21.02 -6.91
C SER A 420 41.66 20.28 -8.00
N LYS A 421 41.12 19.19 -8.56
CA LYS A 421 41.72 18.48 -9.71
C LYS A 421 41.46 19.14 -11.07
N LYS A 422 40.50 20.08 -11.14
CA LYS A 422 40.15 20.83 -12.36
C LYS A 422 40.92 22.16 -12.48
N GLN A 423 41.53 22.62 -11.38
CA GLN A 423 42.46 23.74 -11.31
C GLN A 423 43.88 23.24 -11.52
#